data_AF-N9MBN0-F1
#
_entry.id   AF-N9MBN0-F1
#
_cell.length_a   1.000
_cell.length_b   1.000
_cell.length_c   1.000
_cell.angle_alpha   90.00
_cell.angle_beta   90.00
_cell.angle_gamma   90.00
#
_symmetry.space_group_name_H-M   'P 1'
#
loop_
_entity.id
_entity.type
_entity.pdbx_description
1 polymer ?
#
loop_
_entity_poly.entity_id
_entity_poly.type
_entity_poly.pdbx_seq_one_letter_code
_entity_poly.pdbx_strand_id
1 'polypeptide(L)' 'MLVKIEDGFYLNSQHIIAVHVSKNPENGLLEISIQYTPHSVQQVGEYKKVFQSQLDAEIFLSELNQKLR' A
#
# COMPACT_ATOMS: atom_id res chain seq x y z
N MET A 1 -0.35 12.84 -1.13
CA MET A 1 0.80 12.61 -2.05
C MET A 1 1.55 11.37 -1.60
N LEU A 2 1.63 10.33 -2.42
CA LEU A 2 2.45 9.14 -2.14
C LEU A 2 3.94 9.47 -2.36
N VAL A 3 4.76 9.24 -1.34
CA VAL A 3 6.21 9.41 -1.37
C VAL A 3 6.84 8.03 -1.36
N LYS A 4 7.66 7.71 -2.37
CA LYS A 4 8.39 6.44 -2.43
C LYS A 4 9.47 6.39 -1.33
N ILE A 5 9.55 5.28 -0.61
CA ILE A 5 10.60 4.92 0.37
C ILE A 5 11.23 3.58 -0.04
N GLU A 6 12.36 3.19 0.56
CA GLU A 6 13.16 2.02 0.13
C GLU A 6 12.34 0.72 -0.01
N ASP A 7 11.34 0.49 0.84
CA ASP A 7 10.50 -0.72 0.85
C ASP A 7 8.98 -0.42 0.70
N GLY A 8 8.60 0.73 0.16
CA GLY A 8 7.17 1.07 0.04
C GLY A 8 6.83 2.50 -0.38
N PHE A 9 5.59 2.91 -0.13
CA PHE A 9 5.12 4.28 -0.28
C PHE A 9 4.56 4.80 1.04
N TYR A 10 4.96 6.01 1.41
CA TYR A 10 4.48 6.76 2.55
C TYR A 10 3.43 7.80 2.11
N LEU A 11 2.30 7.87 2.81
CA LEU A 11 1.32 8.94 2.62
C LEU A 11 1.29 9.85 3.87
N ASN A 12 1.51 11.15 3.66
CA ASN A 12 1.26 12.16 4.69
C ASN A 12 -0.21 12.64 4.57
N SER A 13 -1.10 12.04 5.35
CA SER A 13 -2.36 12.64 5.76
C SER A 13 -2.43 12.60 7.30
N GLN A 14 -3.49 13.11 7.93
CA GLN A 14 -3.68 13.02 9.39
C GLN A 14 -3.67 11.56 9.93
N HIS A 15 -3.50 10.57 9.05
CA HIS A 15 -3.26 9.17 9.36
C HIS A 15 -1.99 8.69 8.64
N ILE A 16 -1.17 7.90 9.33
CA ILE A 16 0.02 7.30 8.71
C ILE A 16 -0.47 6.12 7.87
N ILE A 17 -0.31 6.21 6.55
CA ILE A 17 -0.56 5.09 5.64
C ILE A 17 0.78 4.65 5.05
N ALA A 18 1.20 3.43 5.35
CA ALA A 18 2.35 2.78 4.74
C ALA A 18 1.88 1.74 3.74
N VAL A 19 2.36 1.80 2.50
CA VAL A 19 2.06 0.85 1.44
C VAL A 19 3.30 0.04 1.13
N HIS A 20 3.29 -1.24 1.43
CA HIS A 20 4.35 -2.18 1.09
C HIS A 20 3.92 -3.00 -0.13
N VAL A 21 4.83 -3.13 -1.09
CA VAL A 21 4.62 -3.97 -2.27
C VAL A 21 5.67 -5.05 -2.23
N SER A 22 5.25 -6.31 -2.10
CA SER A 22 6.14 -7.46 -2.16
C SER A 22 5.75 -8.36 -3.31
N LYS A 23 6.73 -9.00 -3.92
CA LYS A 23 6.51 -10.04 -4.92
C LYS A 23 6.89 -11.36 -4.31
N ASN A 24 5.96 -12.29 -4.23
CA ASN A 24 6.22 -13.62 -3.73
C ASN A 24 7.07 -14.38 -4.79
N PRO A 25 8.27 -14.85 -4.41
CA PRO A 25 9.20 -15.50 -5.34
C PRO A 25 8.75 -16.91 -5.77
N GLU A 26 7.86 -17.56 -5.03
CA GLU A 26 7.44 -18.95 -5.30
C GLU A 26 6.31 -19.04 -6.33
N ASN A 27 5.39 -18.08 -6.32
CA ASN A 27 4.20 -18.07 -7.19
C ASN A 27 4.13 -16.83 -8.10
N GLY A 28 5.10 -15.92 -7.99
CA GLY A 28 5.17 -14.68 -8.77
C GLY A 28 4.09 -13.66 -8.44
N LEU A 29 3.25 -13.92 -7.43
CA LEU A 29 2.13 -13.07 -7.04
C LEU A 29 2.62 -11.77 -6.40
N LEU A 30 1.94 -10.68 -6.70
CA LEU A 30 2.21 -9.37 -6.11
C LEU A 30 1.28 -9.16 -4.91
N GLU A 31 1.84 -8.94 -3.74
CA GLU A 31 1.09 -8.59 -2.55
C GLU A 31 1.30 -7.11 -2.23
N ILE A 32 0.18 -6.39 -2.09
CA ILE A 32 0.16 -5.02 -1.61
C ILE A 32 -0.41 -5.03 -0.21
N SER A 33 0.39 -4.59 0.76
CA SER A 33 0.02 -4.42 2.16
C SER A 33 -0.09 -2.94 2.48
N ILE A 34 -1.27 -2.49 2.91
CA ILE A 34 -1.55 -1.12 3.32
C ILE A 34 -1.75 -1.12 4.83
N GLN A 35 -0.85 -0.49 5.56
CA GLN A 35 -0.97 -0.28 6.99
C GLN A 35 -1.48 1.12 7.25
N TYR A 36 -2.55 1.24 8.02
CA TYR A 36 -3.19 2.48 8.41
C TYR A 36 -3.10 2.61 9.93
N THR A 37 -2.44 3.68 10.39
CA THR A 37 -2.38 4.04 11.81
C THR A 37 -3.04 5.40 12.00
N PRO A 38 -4.23 5.46 12.64
CA PRO A 38 -4.80 6.73 13.03
C PRO A 38 -3.92 7.40 14.09
N HIS A 39 -3.68 8.70 13.98
CA HIS A 39 -2.87 9.49 14.93
C HIS A 39 -3.35 9.38 16.39
N SER A 40 -4.62 8.99 16.60
CA SER A 40 -5.27 8.92 17.92
C SER A 40 -5.40 7.49 18.49
N VAL A 41 -5.06 6.44 17.74
CA VAL A 41 -5.35 5.06 18.16
C VAL A 41 -4.11 4.17 17.93
N GLN A 42 -3.68 3.46 18.96
CA GLN A 42 -2.60 2.46 18.92
C GLN A 42 -2.98 1.17 18.16
N GLN A 43 -3.98 1.22 17.28
CA GLN A 43 -4.48 0.07 16.57
C GLN A 43 -4.15 0.23 15.08
N VAL A 44 -3.17 -0.54 14.64
CA VAL A 44 -2.75 -0.63 13.24
C VAL A 44 -3.80 -1.44 12.50
N GLY A 45 -4.51 -0.81 11.57
CA GLY A 45 -5.34 -1.51 10.60
C GLY A 45 -4.45 -1.95 9.43
N GLU A 46 -4.38 -3.25 9.17
CA GLU A 46 -3.65 -3.78 8.01
C GLU A 46 -4.65 -4.29 6.96
N TYR A 47 -4.50 -3.80 5.74
CA TYR A 47 -5.24 -4.26 4.56
C TYR A 47 -4.27 -4.90 3.58
N LYS A 48 -4.44 -6.20 3.32
CA LYS A 48 -3.62 -6.95 2.36
C LYS A 48 -4.44 -7.33 1.14
N LYS A 49 -3.86 -7.15 -0.04
CA LYS A 49 -4.45 -7.58 -1.30
C LYS A 49 -3.40 -8.22 -2.19
N VAL A 50 -3.70 -9.42 -2.67
CA VAL A 50 -2.85 -10.19 -3.58
C VAL A 50 -3.37 -10.03 -5.00
N PHE A 51 -2.44 -9.82 -5.92
CA PHE A 51 -2.67 -9.61 -7.34
C PHE A 51 -1.89 -10.66 -8.14
N GLN A 52 -2.56 -11.24 -9.13
CA GLN A 52 -1.93 -12.17 -10.07
C GLN A 52 -1.25 -11.45 -11.24
N SER A 53 -1.71 -10.25 -11.57
CA SER A 53 -1.21 -9.42 -12.66
C SER A 53 -0.53 -8.17 -12.11
N GLN A 54 0.65 -7.86 -12.63
CA GLN A 54 1.35 -6.62 -12.32
C GLN A 54 0.56 -5.38 -12.76
N LEU A 55 -0.11 -5.47 -13.91
CA LEU A 55 -0.92 -4.37 -14.43
C LEU A 55 -2.07 -4.01 -13.48
N ASP A 56 -2.75 -5.03 -12.92
CA ASP A 56 -3.86 -4.81 -11.97
C ASP A 56 -3.36 -4.18 -10.66
N ALA A 57 -2.17 -4.58 -10.21
CA ALA A 57 -1.53 -4.00 -9.02
C ALA A 57 -1.18 -2.51 -9.24
N GLU A 58 -0.66 -2.16 -10.43
CA GLU A 58 -0.32 -0.78 -10.79
C GLU A 58 -1.57 0.10 -10.94
N ILE A 59 -2.64 -0.40 -11.56
CA ILE A 59 -3.92 0.31 -11.65
C ILE A 59 -4.45 0.61 -10.24
N PHE A 60 -4.45 -0.39 -9.35
CA PHE A 60 -4.90 -0.20 -7.97
C PHE A 60 -4.09 0.86 -7.22
N LEU A 61 -2.76 0.87 -7.35
CA LEU A 61 -1.91 1.88 -6.72
C LEU A 61 -2.15 3.28 -7.29
N SER A 62 -2.41 3.38 -8.60
CA SER A 62 -2.75 4.64 -9.28
C SER A 62 -4.09 5.20 -8.80
N GLU A 63 -5.12 4.36 -8.71
CA GLU A 63 -6.43 4.73 -8.16
C GLU A 63 -6.34 5.14 -6.69
N LEU A 64 -5.58 4.40 -5.89
CA LEU A 64 -5.32 4.72 -4.49
C LEU A 64 -4.66 6.09 -4.37
N ASN A 65 -3.64 6.38 -5.18
CA ASN A 65 -2.98 7.68 -5.21
C ASN A 65 -3.94 8.83 -5.61
N GLN A 66 -4.85 8.59 -6.56
CA GLN A 66 -5.85 9.59 -6.97
C GLN A 66 -6.88 9.86 -5.87
N LYS A 67 -7.36 8.83 -5.17
CA LYS A 67 -8.33 9.00 -4.07
C LYS A 67 -7.72 9.64 -2.83
N LEU A 68 -6.40 9.57 -2.68
CA LEU A 68 -5.64 10.15 -1.57
C LEU A 68 -5.01 11.53 -1.92
N ARG A 69 -5.27 12.04 -3.13
CA ARG A 69 -4.99 13.42 -3.52
C ARG A 69 -6.13 14.33 -3.12
#